data_AF-A0A7J4M314-F1
#
_entry.id   AF-A0A7J4M314-F1
#
_cell.length_a   1.000
_cell.length_b   1.000
_cell.length_c   1.000
_cell.angle_alpha   90.00
_cell.angle_beta   90.00
_cell.angle_gamma   90.00
#
_symmetry.space_group_name_H-M   'P 1'
#
loop_
_entity.id
_entity.type
_entity.pdbx_description
1 polymer ?
#
loop_
_entity_poly.entity_id
_entity_poly.type
_entity_poly.pdbx_seq_one_letter_code
_entity_poly.pdbx_strand_id
1 'polypeptide(L)' 'MNIYYDEEGDYLEIFVGKPRPNYGEEVSKGVTLFKDEKTEEVIGIGILSFKKKNKKAG' A
#
# COMPACT_ATOMS: atom_id res chain seq x y z
N MET A 1 -1.64 7.11 -11.49
CA MET A 1 -2.10 6.21 -10.42
C MET A 1 -1.68 4.82 -10.85
N ASN A 2 -0.90 4.13 -10.01
CA ASN A 2 -0.42 2.79 -10.28
C ASN A 2 -1.02 1.86 -9.23
N ILE A 3 -1.60 0.75 -9.67
CA ILE A 3 -2.20 -0.25 -8.79
C ILE A 3 -1.52 -1.56 -9.14
N TYR A 4 -0.97 -2.22 -8.12
CA TYR A 4 -0.32 -3.52 -8.25
C TYR A 4 -0.87 -4.45 -7.17
N TYR A 5 -1.12 -5.70 -7.51
CA TYR A 5 -1.57 -6.71 -6.58
C TYR A 5 -0.66 -7.93 -6.68
N ASP A 6 -0.06 -8.28 -5.55
CA ASP A 6 0.69 -9.52 -5.37
C ASP A 6 -0.28 -10.64 -4.99
N GLU A 7 -0.48 -11.56 -5.93
CA GLU A 7 -1.33 -12.74 -5.78
C GLU A 7 -0.82 -13.73 -4.72
N GLU A 8 0.50 -13.88 -4.59
CA GLU A 8 1.12 -14.83 -3.66
C GLU A 8 1.09 -14.28 -2.23
N GLY A 9 1.40 -12.98 -2.07
CA GLY A 9 1.41 -12.29 -0.79
C GLY A 9 0.04 -11.84 -0.25
N ASP A 10 -1.02 -11.85 -1.07
CA ASP A 10 -2.30 -11.18 -0.79
C ASP A 10 -2.08 -9.71 -0.37
N TYR A 11 -1.30 -8.98 -1.19
CA TYR A 11 -0.85 -7.62 -0.91
C TYR A 11 -1.21 -6.67 -2.05
N LEU A 12 -2.02 -5.65 -1.73
CA LEU A 12 -2.42 -4.61 -2.68
C LEU A 12 -1.61 -3.35 -2.44
N GLU A 13 -1.01 -2.81 -3.49
CA GLU A 13 -0.30 -1.53 -3.47
C GLU A 13 -0.97 -0.53 -4.41
N ILE A 14 -1.17 0.69 -3.93
CA ILE A 14 -1.71 1.81 -4.70
C ILE A 14 -0.79 3.01 -4.52
N PHE A 15 -0.28 3.53 -5.63
CA PHE A 15 0.55 4.73 -5.68
C PHE A 15 -0.10 5.86 -6.48
N VAL A 16 0.00 7.07 -5.98
CA VAL A 16 -0.51 8.29 -6.60
C VAL A 16 0.64 9.15 -7.12
N GLY A 17 0.47 9.70 -8.32
CA GLY A 17 1.52 10.49 -8.99
C GLY A 17 2.56 9.64 -9.72
N LYS A 18 3.76 10.22 -9.90
CA LYS A 18 4.89 9.58 -10.58
C LYS A 18 5.66 8.66 -9.62
N PRO A 19 6.22 7.52 -10.09
CA PRO A 19 7.14 6.71 -9.31
C PRO A 19 8.32 7.54 -8.82
N ARG A 20 8.64 7.41 -7.54
CA ARG A 20 9.76 8.10 -6.88
C ARG A 20 10.26 7.28 -5.69
N PRO A 21 11.52 7.47 -5.27
CA PRO A 21 12.06 6.81 -4.08
C PRO A 21 11.15 7.01 -2.88
N ASN A 22 10.87 5.93 -2.16
CA ASN A 22 9.93 5.92 -1.05
C ASN A 22 10.27 4.79 -0.09
N TYR A 23 9.82 4.94 1.15
CA TYR A 23 9.90 3.91 2.16
C TYR A 23 8.50 3.59 2.70
N GLY A 24 8.33 2.36 3.17
CA GLY A 24 7.09 1.89 3.78
C GLY A 24 7.11 2.02 5.30
N GLU A 25 6.05 2.57 5.87
CA GLU A 25 5.80 2.62 7.32
C GLU A 25 4.50 1.88 7.64
N GLU A 26 4.56 0.82 8.47
CA GLU A 26 3.35 0.14 8.94
C GLU A 26 2.67 0.98 10.03
N VAL A 27 1.53 1.58 9.69
CA VAL A 27 0.76 2.45 10.59
C VAL A 27 -0.36 1.71 11.32
N SER A 28 -0.73 0.52 10.84
CA SER A 28 -1.69 -0.39 11.45
C SER A 28 -1.46 -1.78 10.91
N LYS A 29 -1.99 -2.80 11.59
CA LYS A 29 -1.79 -4.21 11.24
C LYS A 29 -2.16 -4.49 9.77
N GLY A 30 -1.13 -4.72 8.95
CA GLY A 30 -1.29 -4.96 7.51
C GLY A 30 -1.77 -3.74 6.71
N VAL A 31 -1.42 -2.53 7.17
CA VAL A 31 -1.59 -1.27 6.45
C VAL A 31 -0.27 -0.52 6.47
N THR A 32 0.32 -0.38 5.29
CA THR A 32 1.58 0.33 5.06
C THR A 32 1.29 1.65 4.36
N LEU A 33 1.87 2.76 4.82
CA LEU A 33 1.93 3.99 4.04
C LEU A 33 3.28 4.06 3.35
N PHE A 34 3.27 4.39 2.05
CA PHE A 34 4.48 4.71 1.32
C PHE A 34 4.70 6.21 1.35
N LYS A 35 5.85 6.64 1.86
CA LYS A 35 6.22 8.05 2.01
C LYS A 35 7.41 8.41 1.13
N ASP A 36 7.36 9.58 0.52
CA ASP A 36 8.51 10.14 -0.20
C ASP A 36 9.68 10.35 0.77
N GLU A 37 10.86 9.82 0.43
CA GLU A 37 12.05 9.86 1.29
C GLU A 37 12.55 11.27 1.61
N LYS A 38 12.17 12.29 0.83
CA LYS A 38 12.66 13.65 0.99
C LYS A 38 11.63 14.56 1.66
N THR A 39 10.36 14.38 1.32
CA THR A 39 9.29 15.30 1.75
C THR A 39 8.39 14.74 2.83
N GLU A 40 8.50 13.44 3.15
CA GLU A 40 7.61 12.74 4.09
C GLU A 40 6.13 12.72 3.63
N GLU A 41 5.86 13.13 2.38
CA GLU A 41 4.53 13.11 1.79
C GLU A 41 4.07 11.67 1.61
N VAL A 42 2.81 11.37 1.96
CA VAL A 42 2.20 10.06 1.68
C VAL A 42 1.88 9.96 0.19
N ILE A 43 2.51 9.01 -0.48
CA ILE A 43 2.41 8.81 -1.94
C ILE A 43 1.73 7.51 -2.34
N GLY A 44 1.49 6.63 -1.36
CA GLY A 44 0.84 5.36 -1.61
C GLY A 44 0.40 4.66 -0.33
N ILE A 45 -0.33 3.56 -0.54
CA ILE A 45 -0.82 2.69 0.52
C ILE A 45 -0.66 1.22 0.11
N GLY A 46 -0.26 0.39 1.06
CA GLY A 46 -0.18 -1.06 0.96
C GLY A 46 -1.16 -1.73 1.91
N ILE A 47 -1.93 -2.71 1.45
CA ILE A 47 -2.90 -3.45 2.25
C ILE A 47 -2.59 -4.94 2.18
N LEU A 48 -2.18 -5.50 3.32
CA LEU A 48 -1.95 -6.94 3.47
C LEU A 48 -3.25 -7.68 3.82
N SER A 49 -3.34 -8.91 3.32
CA SER A 49 -4.52 -9.77 3.42
C SER A 49 -5.76 -9.12 2.79
N PHE A 50 -5.59 -8.41 1.68
CA PHE A 50 -6.64 -7.62 1.04
C PHE A 50 -7.88 -8.45 0.71
N LYS A 51 -7.72 -9.64 0.11
CA LYS A 51 -8.83 -10.55 -0.19
C LYS A 51 -9.56 -10.98 1.08
N LYS A 52 -8.84 -11.29 2.16
CA LYS A 52 -9.46 -11.69 3.45
C LYS A 52 -10.22 -10.53 4.10
N LYS A 53 -9.72 -9.29 3.98
CA LYS A 53 -10.40 -8.10 4.51
C LYS A 53 -11.70 -7.81 3.74
N ASN A 54 -11.75 -8.05 2.43
CA ASN A 54 -12.96 -7.87 1.62
C ASN A 54 -14.00 -9.00 1.80
N LYS A 55 -13.60 -10.21 2.19
CA LYS A 55 -14.54 -11.33 2.44
C LYS A 55 -15.42 -11.17 3.69
N LYS A 56 -15.10 -10.24 4.60
CA LYS A 56 -15.90 -9.98 5.82
C LYS A 56 -17.03 -8.97 5.60
N ALA A 57 -17.15 -8.39 4.40
CA ALA A 57 -18.13 -7.36 4.06
C ALA A 57 -19.34 -7.92 3.26
N GLY A 58 -19.52 -9.24 3.22
CA GLY A 58 -20.63 -9.92 2.55
C GLY A 58 -21.32 -10.92 3.47
#